data_AF-A0A662IJG4-F1
#
_entry.id   AF-A0A662IJG4-F1
#
_cell.length_a   1.000
_cell.length_b   1.000
_cell.length_c   1.000
_cell.angle_alpha   90.00
_cell.angle_beta   90.00
_cell.angle_gamma   90.00
#
_symmetry.space_group_name_H-M   'P 1'
#
loop_
_entity.id
_entity.type
_entity.pdbx_description
1 polymer ?
#
loop_
_entity_poly.entity_id
_entity_poly.type
_entity_poly.pdbx_seq_one_letter_code
_entity_poly.pdbx_strand_id
1 'polypeptide(L)'
;MLDRIFRAYDIRGVYGKDLTEEIAEKIGYATAAVVEDEEIVVGRDARSSSPSLTQALIKGITNTGKNVILVGANPNPLVYYACWSRHRPGVYTTASVDGSEYTLVKDIRRNQILLVKVGDFIRKFINNKENLKDFAVLSFNPENGRVSFKPIKNVFIHRINEPLYELKLMYGKTVKVTASHSVYVFRNNKLVCIPTSDLKVGDLVATANIIPNVINVPRINLVKELWPYRNELRTIILSGSDVLKIRIKRISPKRKKCIKLSEEGRQLLIKIRKEKGLSRSKAAKLIGISPTTIQRIELGRTRKFVREDYIRKYVQGLGLDADEFLKKFALEEKRFNGRWIDGRTLNTIKLKDLTKEEVEEIKDCKLHGKGYPQNSISNIIELTPEFMRLIGYYIAEGNLECENRVCFTLGREGHEKFIVDDIIYCSEKCFNIKPKIYKIERNRIKVVIDNVVIYGIFSKILKFENKNSNTKRLPEFVYTLPPELKLNLLKGIFLGDGTIFRRRGIKFSTTSKELAVGISYLLLQLGVLHSFRRELSRRKNRNTIYNICILRKEDLEKIEDIWKDHWNSKSLSLTYKVHEKRHLRIGDLILLPIKEIKKVEP
;
A
#
# COMPACT_ATOMS: atom_id res chain seq x y z
N MET A 1 26.77 -38.81 -16.06
CA MET A 1 25.44 -38.22 -16.35
C MET A 1 24.61 -38.10 -15.08
N LEU A 2 24.64 -39.12 -14.20
CA LEU A 2 23.99 -39.13 -12.88
C LEU A 2 24.53 -38.04 -11.91
N ASP A 3 25.83 -37.75 -11.91
CA ASP A 3 26.44 -36.71 -11.03
C ASP A 3 25.90 -35.28 -11.23
N ARG A 4 25.12 -35.03 -12.30
CA ARG A 4 24.49 -33.72 -12.55
C ARG A 4 23.09 -33.57 -11.97
N ILE A 5 22.39 -34.67 -11.67
CA ILE A 5 21.00 -34.62 -11.19
C ILE A 5 20.90 -34.79 -9.66
N PHE A 6 21.81 -35.53 -9.04
CA PHE A 6 21.86 -35.68 -7.58
C PHE A 6 22.51 -34.44 -6.93
N ARG A 7 21.81 -33.82 -5.98
CA ARG A 7 22.25 -32.63 -5.23
C ARG A 7 22.38 -32.98 -3.76
N ALA A 8 22.92 -32.04 -2.97
CA ALA A 8 23.16 -32.23 -1.55
C ALA A 8 21.90 -32.58 -0.73
N TYR A 9 20.69 -32.26 -1.21
CA TYR A 9 19.44 -32.51 -0.49
C TYR A 9 18.23 -32.88 -1.38
N ASP A 10 18.39 -32.96 -2.71
CA ASP A 10 17.32 -33.36 -3.63
C ASP A 10 17.87 -33.87 -4.99
N ILE A 11 16.97 -34.34 -5.86
CA ILE A 11 17.29 -34.83 -7.20
C ILE A 11 16.56 -33.97 -8.23
N ARG A 12 17.30 -33.31 -9.13
CA ARG A 12 16.73 -32.34 -10.09
C ARG A 12 17.35 -32.46 -11.47
N GLY A 13 16.49 -32.40 -12.49
CA GLY A 13 16.85 -32.48 -13.90
C GLY A 13 15.71 -32.02 -14.82
N VAL A 14 16.01 -31.77 -16.09
CA VAL A 14 15.00 -31.47 -17.11
C VAL A 14 14.19 -32.73 -17.44
N TYR A 15 12.86 -32.64 -17.37
CA TYR A 15 11.97 -33.75 -17.74
C TYR A 15 12.18 -34.19 -19.20
N GLY A 16 12.29 -35.50 -19.44
CA GLY A 16 12.52 -36.06 -20.78
C GLY A 16 13.95 -35.95 -21.30
N LYS A 17 14.85 -35.30 -20.55
CA LYS A 17 16.28 -35.20 -20.89
C LYS A 17 17.20 -35.69 -19.78
N ASP A 18 17.16 -35.04 -18.61
CA ASP A 18 17.99 -35.40 -17.45
C ASP A 18 17.19 -36.21 -16.41
N LEU A 19 15.87 -35.99 -16.34
CA LEU A 19 14.92 -36.78 -15.56
C LEU A 19 13.88 -37.38 -16.52
N THR A 20 14.11 -38.61 -16.94
CA THR A 20 13.15 -39.42 -17.70
C THR A 20 12.38 -40.34 -16.76
N GLU A 21 11.31 -40.98 -17.24
CA GLU A 21 10.64 -42.06 -16.53
C GLU A 21 11.63 -43.16 -16.13
N GLU A 22 12.54 -43.54 -17.04
CA GLU A 22 13.58 -44.53 -16.76
C GLU A 22 14.50 -44.11 -15.59
N ILE A 23 14.92 -42.85 -15.57
CA ILE A 23 15.76 -42.31 -14.49
C ILE A 23 14.96 -42.19 -13.19
N ALA A 24 13.68 -41.78 -13.25
CA ALA A 24 12.80 -41.72 -12.09
C ALA A 24 12.55 -43.11 -11.49
N GLU A 25 12.40 -44.15 -12.32
CA GLU A 25 12.33 -45.55 -11.87
C GLU A 25 13.62 -45.99 -11.18
N LYS A 26 14.79 -45.67 -11.75
CA LYS A 26 16.09 -45.94 -11.12
C LYS A 26 16.27 -45.18 -9.79
N ILE A 27 15.80 -43.93 -9.72
CA ILE A 27 15.79 -43.14 -8.48
C ILE A 27 14.88 -43.79 -7.44
N GLY A 28 13.69 -44.24 -7.85
CA GLY A 28 12.76 -44.93 -6.96
C GLY A 28 13.36 -46.19 -6.37
N TYR A 29 13.99 -47.01 -7.21
CA TYR A 29 14.70 -48.22 -6.80
C TYR A 29 15.84 -47.91 -5.83
N ALA A 30 16.69 -46.95 -6.16
CA ALA A 30 17.79 -46.53 -5.30
C ALA A 30 17.30 -45.94 -3.96
N THR A 31 16.22 -45.16 -3.99
CA THR A 31 15.60 -44.58 -2.77
C THR A 31 15.11 -45.69 -1.85
N ALA A 32 14.44 -46.70 -2.40
CA ALA A 32 13.92 -47.82 -1.63
C ALA A 32 15.02 -48.74 -1.08
N ALA A 33 16.17 -48.82 -1.77
CA ALA A 33 17.33 -49.58 -1.30
C ALA A 33 18.08 -48.93 -0.12
N VAL A 34 18.02 -47.60 0.03
CA VAL A 34 18.74 -46.86 1.10
C VAL A 34 17.86 -46.45 2.28
N VAL A 35 16.55 -46.43 2.08
CA VAL A 35 15.58 -46.25 3.17
C VAL A 35 15.44 -47.58 3.89
N GLU A 36 15.39 -47.61 5.23
CA GLU A 36 15.19 -48.86 5.98
C GLU A 36 13.70 -49.27 6.03
N ASP A 37 12.78 -48.31 6.18
CA ASP A 37 11.34 -48.56 6.27
C ASP A 37 10.74 -49.33 5.08
N GLU A 38 9.78 -50.20 5.37
CA GLU A 38 9.04 -50.99 4.37
C GLU A 38 8.01 -50.19 3.57
N GLU A 39 7.63 -48.99 4.03
CA GLU A 39 6.64 -48.14 3.37
C GLU A 39 7.19 -46.72 3.15
N ILE A 40 7.02 -46.19 1.93
CA ILE A 40 7.47 -44.84 1.55
C ILE A 40 6.27 -44.01 1.09
N VAL A 41 6.12 -42.80 1.65
CA VAL A 41 5.09 -41.84 1.25
C VAL A 41 5.50 -41.15 -0.04
N VAL A 42 4.64 -41.15 -1.06
CA VAL A 42 4.93 -40.50 -2.35
C VAL A 42 3.86 -39.46 -2.67
N GLY A 43 4.28 -38.24 -3.01
CA GLY A 43 3.38 -37.18 -3.46
C GLY A 43 3.96 -36.38 -4.62
N ARG A 44 3.13 -35.51 -5.21
CA ARG A 44 3.53 -34.70 -6.35
C ARG A 44 2.79 -33.37 -6.44
N ASP A 45 3.38 -32.42 -7.15
CA ASP A 45 2.68 -31.21 -7.55
C ASP A 45 1.69 -31.46 -8.72
N ALA A 46 1.02 -30.39 -9.15
CA ALA A 46 -0.05 -30.45 -10.16
C ALA A 46 0.45 -30.35 -11.61
N ARG A 47 1.75 -30.53 -11.89
CA ARG A 47 2.27 -30.43 -13.27
C ARG A 47 1.89 -31.65 -14.11
N SER A 48 1.91 -31.47 -15.42
CA SER A 48 1.61 -32.53 -16.41
C SER A 48 2.67 -33.64 -16.45
N SER A 49 3.94 -33.32 -16.21
CA SER A 49 5.03 -34.33 -16.13
C SER A 49 5.04 -35.10 -14.81
N SER A 50 4.54 -34.47 -13.74
CA SER A 50 4.57 -35.03 -12.39
C SER A 50 3.86 -36.38 -12.27
N PRO A 51 2.68 -36.63 -12.88
CA PRO A 51 2.06 -37.96 -12.92
C PRO A 51 2.97 -39.06 -13.46
N SER A 52 3.57 -38.87 -14.64
CA SER A 52 4.40 -39.86 -15.32
C SER A 52 5.69 -40.16 -14.54
N LEU A 53 6.38 -39.11 -14.10
CA LEU A 53 7.57 -39.24 -13.27
C LEU A 53 7.27 -39.89 -11.91
N THR A 54 6.15 -39.52 -11.28
CA THR A 54 5.75 -40.11 -10.00
C THR A 54 5.40 -41.58 -10.19
N GLN A 55 4.72 -41.96 -11.26
CA GLN A 55 4.40 -43.35 -11.52
C GLN A 55 5.65 -44.20 -11.77
N ALA A 56 6.62 -43.67 -12.52
CA ALA A 56 7.89 -44.34 -12.73
C ALA A 56 8.71 -44.46 -11.43
N LEU A 57 8.74 -43.41 -10.60
CA LEU A 57 9.33 -43.42 -9.26
C LEU A 57 8.70 -44.51 -8.38
N ILE A 58 7.36 -44.60 -8.36
CA ILE A 58 6.63 -45.63 -7.61
C ILE A 58 7.02 -47.02 -8.07
N LYS A 59 7.04 -47.24 -9.40
CA LYS A 59 7.46 -48.52 -9.99
C LYS A 59 8.86 -48.92 -9.53
N GLY A 60 9.78 -47.97 -9.50
CA GLY A 60 11.13 -48.16 -8.96
C GLY A 60 11.14 -48.62 -7.51
N ILE A 61 10.37 -47.95 -6.64
CA ILE A 61 10.26 -48.30 -5.22
C ILE A 61 9.66 -49.69 -5.04
N THR A 62 8.58 -50.01 -5.74
CA THR A 62 7.89 -51.30 -5.58
C THR A 62 8.72 -52.48 -6.07
N ASN A 63 9.62 -52.27 -7.04
CA ASN A 63 10.50 -53.31 -7.56
C ASN A 63 11.55 -53.81 -6.54
N THR A 64 11.78 -53.09 -5.44
CA THR A 64 12.64 -53.57 -4.35
C THR A 64 11.88 -54.39 -3.29
N GLY A 65 10.57 -54.62 -3.49
CA GLY A 65 9.70 -55.27 -2.51
C GLY A 65 9.07 -54.32 -1.47
N LYS A 66 9.36 -53.01 -1.55
CA LYS A 66 8.82 -52.00 -0.62
C LYS A 66 7.47 -51.45 -1.08
N ASN A 67 6.66 -51.05 -0.11
CA ASN A 67 5.32 -50.52 -0.33
C ASN A 67 5.31 -48.99 -0.49
N VAL A 68 4.33 -48.47 -1.23
CA VAL A 68 4.15 -47.02 -1.42
C VAL A 68 2.82 -46.55 -0.86
N ILE A 69 2.88 -45.50 -0.03
CA ILE A 69 1.71 -44.74 0.40
C ILE A 69 1.56 -43.53 -0.53
N LEU A 70 0.79 -43.68 -1.60
CA LEU A 70 0.55 -42.60 -2.57
C LEU A 70 -0.44 -41.58 -2.00
N VAL A 71 0.02 -40.38 -1.67
CA VAL A 71 -0.85 -39.28 -1.26
C VAL A 71 -1.35 -38.45 -2.45
N GLY A 72 -0.88 -38.70 -3.67
CA GLY A 72 -1.39 -38.09 -4.90
C GLY A 72 -0.95 -36.63 -5.14
N ALA A 73 -1.73 -35.90 -5.92
CA ALA A 73 -1.45 -34.52 -6.32
C ALA A 73 -1.78 -33.54 -5.19
N ASN A 74 -0.78 -33.17 -4.41
CA ASN A 74 -0.97 -32.38 -3.20
C ASN A 74 0.20 -31.43 -2.97
N PRO A 75 0.03 -30.35 -2.19
CA PRO A 75 1.15 -29.51 -1.77
C PRO A 75 2.19 -30.31 -0.95
N ASN A 76 3.48 -30.00 -1.10
CA ASN A 76 4.59 -30.68 -0.41
C ASN A 76 4.38 -30.86 1.13
N PRO A 77 3.80 -29.89 1.88
CA PRO A 77 3.52 -30.06 3.31
C PRO A 77 2.61 -31.23 3.65
N LEU A 78 1.73 -31.66 2.74
CA LEU A 78 0.90 -32.83 2.98
C LEU A 78 1.72 -34.12 2.97
N VAL A 79 2.79 -34.19 2.18
CA VAL A 79 3.75 -35.30 2.24
C VAL A 79 4.48 -35.29 3.58
N TYR A 80 4.97 -34.13 4.05
CA TYR A 80 5.59 -34.03 5.38
C TYR A 80 4.64 -34.45 6.51
N TYR A 81 3.38 -34.03 6.47
CA TYR A 81 2.37 -34.45 7.45
C TYR A 81 2.08 -35.96 7.37
N ALA A 82 1.97 -36.52 6.17
CA ALA A 82 1.77 -37.96 5.99
C ALA A 82 2.98 -38.75 6.49
N CYS A 83 4.20 -38.27 6.24
CA CYS A 83 5.44 -38.85 6.77
C CYS A 83 5.44 -38.85 8.30
N TRP A 84 5.15 -37.70 8.91
CA TRP A 84 5.09 -37.55 10.37
C TRP A 84 3.99 -38.42 11.00
N SER A 85 2.77 -38.35 10.49
CA SER A 85 1.62 -39.09 11.08
C SER A 85 1.74 -40.60 10.93
N ARG A 86 2.38 -41.08 9.85
CA ARG A 86 2.61 -42.52 9.62
C ARG A 86 3.96 -43.00 10.12
N HIS A 87 4.82 -42.11 10.63
CA HIS A 87 6.20 -42.42 10.98
C HIS A 87 6.94 -43.11 9.82
N ARG A 88 6.74 -42.59 8.60
CA ARG A 88 7.33 -43.12 7.36
C ARG A 88 8.11 -42.04 6.61
N PRO A 89 9.16 -42.39 5.86
CA PRO A 89 9.88 -41.47 4.98
C PRO A 89 9.05 -41.12 3.73
N GLY A 90 9.42 -40.07 3.01
CA GLY A 90 8.68 -39.71 1.79
C GLY A 90 9.41 -38.88 0.74
N VAL A 91 8.84 -38.89 -0.46
CA VAL A 91 9.41 -38.30 -1.69
C VAL A 91 8.38 -37.43 -2.41
N TYR A 92 8.82 -36.30 -3.00
CA TYR A 92 7.95 -35.31 -3.64
C TYR A 92 8.52 -34.71 -4.95
N THR A 93 7.66 -34.48 -5.96
CA THR A 93 8.02 -33.94 -7.30
C THR A 93 7.54 -32.47 -7.48
N THR A 94 8.41 -31.48 -7.82
CA THR A 94 8.08 -30.00 -7.88
C THR A 94 9.05 -29.07 -8.68
N ALA A 95 8.75 -27.75 -8.89
CA ALA A 95 9.73 -26.66 -9.23
C ALA A 95 9.33 -25.17 -8.92
N SER A 96 10.18 -24.15 -9.21
CA SER A 96 10.22 -22.79 -8.56
C SER A 96 10.32 -21.52 -9.48
N VAL A 97 10.31 -20.29 -8.91
CA VAL A 97 10.48 -18.95 -9.59
C VAL A 97 11.46 -18.04 -8.82
N ASP A 98 12.04 -17.03 -9.49
CA ASP A 98 12.99 -16.09 -8.85
C ASP A 98 12.31 -15.11 -7.87
N GLY A 99 12.94 -14.89 -6.71
CA GLY A 99 12.40 -14.05 -5.64
C GLY A 99 12.54 -12.54 -5.87
N SER A 100 13.39 -12.10 -6.80
CA SER A 100 13.59 -10.68 -7.12
C SER A 100 12.56 -10.14 -8.12
N GLU A 101 11.74 -11.01 -8.70
CA GLU A 101 10.69 -10.62 -9.63
C GLU A 101 9.52 -9.93 -8.92
N TYR A 102 8.90 -9.01 -9.66
CA TYR A 102 7.74 -8.27 -9.19
C TYR A 102 6.46 -8.93 -9.68
N THR A 103 5.41 -8.88 -8.87
CA THR A 103 4.07 -9.32 -9.26
C THR A 103 2.99 -8.48 -8.57
N LEU A 104 1.77 -8.54 -9.10
CA LEU A 104 0.60 -7.97 -8.43
C LEU A 104 -0.04 -8.99 -7.49
N VAL A 105 -0.26 -8.57 -6.26
CA VAL A 105 -1.04 -9.30 -5.26
C VAL A 105 -2.23 -8.44 -4.86
N LYS A 106 -3.43 -9.04 -4.86
CA LYS A 106 -4.64 -8.42 -4.31
C LYS A 106 -4.77 -8.77 -2.83
N ASP A 107 -4.81 -7.76 -1.98
CA ASP A 107 -5.34 -7.87 -0.62
C ASP A 107 -6.88 -7.88 -0.70
N ILE A 108 -7.47 -9.02 -0.36
CA ILE A 108 -8.92 -9.24 -0.46
C ILE A 108 -9.65 -8.41 0.60
N ARG A 109 -9.11 -8.29 1.81
CA ARG A 109 -9.72 -7.59 2.94
C ARG A 109 -9.81 -6.09 2.69
N ARG A 110 -8.74 -5.51 2.13
CA ARG A 110 -8.67 -4.07 1.81
C ARG A 110 -9.24 -3.74 0.43
N ASN A 111 -9.58 -4.76 -0.36
CA ASN A 111 -9.91 -4.64 -1.77
C ASN A 111 -8.87 -3.77 -2.52
N GLN A 112 -7.59 -4.05 -2.28
CA GLN A 112 -6.45 -3.28 -2.78
C GLN A 112 -5.52 -4.19 -3.59
N ILE A 113 -4.90 -3.66 -4.64
CA ILE A 113 -3.87 -4.35 -5.43
C ILE A 113 -2.52 -3.72 -5.11
N LEU A 114 -1.54 -4.57 -4.81
CA LEU A 114 -0.20 -4.20 -4.39
C LEU A 114 0.81 -4.74 -5.41
N LEU A 115 1.78 -3.91 -5.79
CA LEU A 115 2.98 -4.38 -6.49
C LEU A 115 4.01 -4.82 -5.45
N VAL A 116 4.43 -6.07 -5.51
CA VAL A 116 5.35 -6.64 -4.53
C VAL A 116 6.47 -7.41 -5.22
N LYS A 117 7.64 -7.44 -4.58
CA LYS A 117 8.66 -8.45 -4.90
C LYS A 117 8.24 -9.78 -4.30
N VAL A 118 8.29 -10.85 -5.10
CA VAL A 118 7.83 -12.18 -4.69
C VAL A 118 8.53 -12.62 -3.40
N GLY A 119 9.86 -12.58 -3.36
CA GLY A 119 10.62 -13.03 -2.19
C GLY A 119 10.34 -12.24 -0.92
N ASP A 120 10.23 -10.90 -1.02
CA ASP A 120 9.95 -10.04 0.13
C ASP A 120 8.53 -10.24 0.66
N PHE A 121 7.56 -10.39 -0.24
CA PHE A 121 6.18 -10.70 0.11
C PHE A 121 6.12 -12.03 0.88
N ILE A 122 6.70 -13.09 0.31
CA ILE A 122 6.66 -14.43 0.91
C ILE A 122 7.33 -14.45 2.29
N ARG A 123 8.51 -13.84 2.43
CA ARG A 123 9.25 -13.80 3.71
C ARG A 123 8.43 -13.18 4.85
N LYS A 124 7.63 -12.14 4.56
CA LYS A 124 6.75 -11.53 5.57
C LYS A 124 5.75 -12.53 6.15
N PHE A 125 5.14 -13.38 5.33
CA PHE A 125 4.15 -14.37 5.80
C PHE A 125 4.77 -15.53 6.56
N ILE A 126 5.93 -16.01 6.11
CA ILE A 126 6.64 -17.08 6.81
C ILE A 126 7.07 -16.61 8.20
N ASN A 127 7.56 -15.37 8.32
CA ASN A 127 8.04 -14.85 9.59
C ASN A 127 6.91 -14.41 10.54
N ASN A 128 5.82 -13.83 10.02
CA ASN A 128 4.77 -13.21 10.85
C ASN A 128 3.56 -14.11 11.13
N LYS A 129 3.52 -15.34 10.58
CA LYS A 129 2.35 -16.26 10.68
C LYS A 129 1.02 -15.64 10.24
N GLU A 130 1.06 -14.68 9.31
CA GLU A 130 -0.16 -14.07 8.76
C GLU A 130 -0.92 -15.04 7.84
N ASN A 131 -2.24 -14.86 7.75
CA ASN A 131 -3.10 -15.72 6.93
C ASN A 131 -3.00 -15.36 5.44
N LEU A 132 -2.39 -16.25 4.65
CA LEU A 132 -2.25 -16.13 3.19
C LEU A 132 -3.59 -16.16 2.44
N LYS A 133 -4.65 -16.71 3.05
CA LYS A 133 -5.97 -16.84 2.41
C LYS A 133 -6.63 -15.49 2.08
N ASP A 134 -6.17 -14.42 2.73
CA ASP A 134 -6.66 -13.06 2.50
C ASP A 134 -5.99 -12.37 1.30
N PHE A 135 -5.11 -13.07 0.60
CA PHE A 135 -4.39 -12.56 -0.56
C PHE A 135 -4.70 -13.38 -1.80
N ALA A 136 -4.71 -12.73 -2.95
CA ALA A 136 -4.92 -13.36 -4.25
C ALA A 136 -3.86 -12.91 -5.27
N VAL A 137 -3.47 -13.81 -6.17
CA VAL A 137 -2.50 -13.54 -7.25
C VAL A 137 -3.18 -13.57 -8.61
N LEU A 138 -2.59 -12.89 -9.59
CA LEU A 138 -3.03 -13.01 -10.98
C LEU A 138 -2.86 -14.45 -11.47
N SER A 139 -3.91 -14.96 -12.08
CA SER A 139 -3.97 -16.28 -12.71
C SER A 139 -4.84 -16.21 -13.95
N PHE A 140 -4.77 -17.21 -14.82
CA PHE A 140 -5.69 -17.29 -15.96
C PHE A 140 -6.27 -18.70 -16.07
N ASN A 141 -7.46 -18.81 -16.69
CA ASN A 141 -8.03 -20.10 -17.06
C ASN A 141 -7.43 -20.54 -18.41
N PRO A 142 -6.72 -21.67 -18.51
CA PRO A 142 -6.11 -22.14 -19.75
C PRO A 142 -7.10 -22.50 -20.88
N GLU A 143 -8.36 -22.76 -20.57
CA GLU A 143 -9.38 -23.13 -21.57
C GLU A 143 -9.88 -21.92 -22.36
N ASN A 144 -10.08 -20.79 -21.68
CA ASN A 144 -10.68 -19.58 -22.28
C ASN A 144 -9.77 -18.34 -22.23
N GLY A 145 -8.60 -18.45 -21.59
CA GLY A 145 -7.63 -17.36 -21.45
C GLY A 145 -8.08 -16.19 -20.56
N ARG A 146 -9.14 -16.35 -19.77
CA ARG A 146 -9.62 -15.27 -18.89
C ARG A 146 -8.69 -15.06 -17.70
N VAL A 147 -8.24 -13.83 -17.47
CA VAL A 147 -7.35 -13.46 -16.36
C VAL A 147 -8.18 -13.03 -15.15
N SER A 148 -7.86 -13.54 -13.96
CA SER A 148 -8.54 -13.19 -12.71
C SER A 148 -7.60 -13.32 -11.51
N PHE A 149 -7.91 -12.62 -10.42
CA PHE A 149 -7.24 -12.83 -9.14
C PHE A 149 -7.78 -14.09 -8.46
N LYS A 150 -6.89 -15.00 -8.05
CA LYS A 150 -7.23 -16.25 -7.35
C LYS A 150 -6.54 -16.31 -5.98
N PRO A 151 -7.24 -16.75 -4.90
CA PRO A 151 -6.68 -16.82 -3.56
C PRO A 151 -5.41 -17.67 -3.49
N ILE A 152 -4.44 -17.20 -2.71
CA ILE A 152 -3.20 -17.92 -2.44
C ILE A 152 -3.50 -19.02 -1.43
N LYS A 153 -3.28 -20.28 -1.82
CA LYS A 153 -3.48 -21.43 -0.91
C LYS A 153 -2.25 -21.68 -0.04
N ASN A 154 -1.07 -21.69 -0.65
CA ASN A 154 0.21 -22.01 -0.01
C ASN A 154 1.34 -21.27 -0.72
N VAL A 155 2.48 -21.17 -0.05
CA VAL A 155 3.68 -20.49 -0.55
C VAL A 155 4.93 -21.29 -0.15
N PHE A 156 5.93 -21.33 -1.05
CA PHE A 156 7.14 -22.11 -0.87
C PHE A 156 8.40 -21.28 -1.15
N ILE A 157 9.45 -21.46 -0.34
CA ILE A 157 10.81 -20.97 -0.61
C ILE A 157 11.74 -22.18 -0.66
N HIS A 158 12.56 -22.25 -1.71
CA HIS A 158 13.62 -23.24 -1.82
C HIS A 158 14.90 -22.56 -2.32
N ARG A 159 16.07 -23.03 -1.88
CA ARG A 159 17.35 -22.62 -2.48
C ARG A 159 17.46 -23.29 -3.86
N ILE A 160 17.96 -22.54 -4.84
CA ILE A 160 18.13 -23.00 -6.23
C ILE A 160 19.60 -23.26 -6.53
N ASN A 161 19.88 -24.39 -7.17
CA ASN A 161 21.17 -24.69 -7.81
C ASN A 161 20.91 -25.36 -9.18
N GLU A 162 20.04 -24.74 -9.97
CA GLU A 162 19.74 -25.07 -11.35
C GLU A 162 19.90 -23.81 -12.20
N PRO A 163 20.21 -23.93 -13.50
CA PRO A 163 20.40 -22.73 -14.32
C PRO A 163 19.09 -21.96 -14.48
N LEU A 164 19.17 -20.65 -14.31
CA LEU A 164 18.10 -19.74 -14.68
C LEU A 164 18.15 -19.49 -16.20
N TYR A 165 16.99 -19.37 -16.81
CA TYR A 165 16.84 -18.86 -18.17
C TYR A 165 16.11 -17.53 -18.13
N GLU A 166 16.67 -16.54 -18.82
CA GLU A 166 16.00 -15.29 -19.18
C GLU A 166 15.34 -15.51 -20.55
N LEU A 167 14.01 -15.65 -20.54
CA LEU A 167 13.19 -15.70 -21.74
C LEU A 167 12.88 -14.28 -22.18
N LYS A 168 13.18 -13.94 -23.43
CA LYS A 168 12.85 -12.64 -24.02
C LYS A 168 11.82 -12.84 -25.12
N LEU A 169 10.61 -12.38 -24.86
CA LEU A 169 9.49 -12.46 -25.79
C LEU A 169 9.52 -11.27 -26.77
N MET A 170 8.66 -11.33 -27.78
CA MET A 170 8.30 -10.14 -28.54
C MET A 170 7.87 -8.98 -27.65
N TYR A 171 8.13 -7.77 -28.12
CA TYR A 171 7.99 -6.53 -27.34
C TYR A 171 8.91 -6.48 -26.11
N GLY A 172 9.94 -7.33 -26.02
CA GLY A 172 10.96 -7.22 -24.99
C GLY A 172 10.51 -7.58 -23.57
N LYS A 173 9.30 -8.16 -23.40
CA LYS A 173 8.91 -8.78 -22.14
C LYS A 173 9.96 -9.85 -21.79
N THR A 174 10.60 -9.71 -20.64
CA THR A 174 11.57 -10.67 -20.13
C THR A 174 11.03 -11.35 -18.89
N VAL A 175 11.26 -12.64 -18.74
CA VAL A 175 11.00 -13.35 -17.50
C VAL A 175 12.18 -14.26 -17.18
N LYS A 176 12.64 -14.24 -15.93
CA LYS A 176 13.64 -15.17 -15.41
C LYS A 176 12.93 -16.33 -14.73
N VAL A 177 13.20 -17.54 -15.20
CA VAL A 177 12.56 -18.77 -14.74
C VAL A 177 13.60 -19.86 -14.65
N THR A 178 13.42 -20.79 -13.71
CA THR A 178 14.32 -21.94 -13.63
C THR A 178 14.08 -22.90 -14.80
N ALA A 179 15.10 -23.67 -15.16
CA ALA A 179 15.03 -24.67 -16.24
C ALA A 179 13.77 -25.54 -16.22
N SER A 180 13.42 -25.99 -15.02
CA SER A 180 12.31 -26.88 -14.74
C SER A 180 10.96 -26.16 -14.62
N HIS A 181 10.90 -24.83 -14.62
CA HIS A 181 9.63 -24.09 -14.54
C HIS A 181 8.84 -24.22 -15.84
N SER A 182 7.55 -24.57 -15.76
CA SER A 182 6.71 -24.69 -16.95
C SER A 182 6.04 -23.36 -17.30
N VAL A 183 5.99 -23.03 -18.59
CA VAL A 183 5.26 -21.89 -19.13
C VAL A 183 4.20 -22.36 -20.13
N TYR A 184 3.11 -21.60 -20.26
CA TYR A 184 2.07 -21.92 -21.23
C TYR A 184 2.45 -21.44 -22.62
N VAL A 185 2.48 -22.37 -23.57
CA VAL A 185 2.75 -22.15 -24.99
C VAL A 185 1.53 -22.56 -25.79
N PHE A 186 1.24 -21.86 -26.89
CA PHE A 186 0.21 -22.25 -27.83
C PHE A 186 0.79 -23.19 -28.88
N ARG A 187 0.38 -24.46 -28.86
CA ARG A 187 0.72 -25.49 -29.87
C ARG A 187 -0.54 -26.28 -30.21
N ASN A 188 -0.67 -26.71 -31.46
CA ASN A 188 -1.79 -27.54 -31.93
C ASN A 188 -3.18 -26.98 -31.52
N ASN A 189 -3.38 -25.68 -31.70
CA ASN A 189 -4.59 -24.93 -31.35
C ASN A 189 -5.02 -24.98 -29.87
N LYS A 190 -4.10 -25.32 -28.94
CA LYS A 190 -4.38 -25.33 -27.50
C LYS A 190 -3.23 -24.73 -26.69
N LEU A 191 -3.55 -24.23 -25.50
CA LEU A 191 -2.55 -23.83 -24.52
C LEU A 191 -2.03 -25.09 -23.81
N VAL A 192 -0.73 -25.35 -23.96
CA VAL A 192 -0.03 -26.48 -23.35
C VAL A 192 1.06 -25.96 -22.43
N CYS A 193 1.24 -26.62 -21.29
CA CYS A 193 2.26 -26.24 -20.31
C CYS A 193 3.54 -27.00 -20.60
N ILE A 194 4.63 -26.27 -20.88
CA ILE A 194 5.91 -26.83 -21.34
C ILE A 194 7.04 -26.34 -20.43
N PRO A 195 7.97 -27.21 -19.98
CA PRO A 195 9.16 -26.79 -19.25
C PRO A 195 9.98 -25.74 -20.00
N THR A 196 10.61 -24.83 -19.27
CA THR A 196 11.43 -23.74 -19.84
C THR A 196 12.58 -24.27 -20.68
N SER A 197 13.16 -25.41 -20.29
CA SER A 197 14.20 -26.13 -21.03
C SER A 197 13.81 -26.58 -22.43
N ASP A 198 12.51 -26.79 -22.68
CA ASP A 198 12.00 -27.38 -23.92
C ASP A 198 11.42 -26.30 -24.86
N LEU A 199 11.51 -25.04 -24.43
CA LEU A 199 11.12 -23.89 -25.22
C LEU A 199 12.11 -23.67 -26.36
N LYS A 200 11.56 -23.31 -27.52
CA LYS A 200 12.31 -22.96 -28.71
C LYS A 200 12.04 -21.51 -29.09
N VAL A 201 13.04 -20.85 -29.68
CA VAL A 201 12.84 -19.53 -30.29
C VAL A 201 11.71 -19.65 -31.32
N GLY A 202 10.74 -18.74 -31.25
CA GLY A 202 9.52 -18.79 -32.06
C GLY A 202 8.29 -19.35 -31.35
N ASP A 203 8.44 -20.13 -30.28
CA ASP A 203 7.29 -20.64 -29.50
C ASP A 203 6.40 -19.49 -29.02
N LEU A 204 5.08 -19.65 -29.18
CA LEU A 204 4.08 -18.65 -28.81
C LEU A 204 3.72 -18.75 -27.33
N VAL A 205 4.39 -17.97 -26.48
CA VAL A 205 4.15 -17.96 -25.03
C VAL A 205 2.94 -17.11 -24.70
N ALA A 206 2.06 -17.63 -23.86
CA ALA A 206 0.89 -16.90 -23.37
C ALA A 206 1.29 -15.89 -22.27
N THR A 207 0.88 -14.64 -22.45
CA THR A 207 1.06 -13.58 -21.45
C THR A 207 -0.19 -12.72 -21.36
N ALA A 208 -0.41 -12.05 -20.24
CA ALA A 208 -1.55 -11.15 -20.09
C ALA A 208 -1.46 -10.01 -21.12
N ASN A 209 -2.57 -9.83 -21.86
CA ASN A 209 -2.85 -8.67 -22.69
C ASN A 209 -3.60 -7.61 -21.88
N ILE A 210 -4.52 -8.05 -21.03
CA ILE A 210 -5.34 -7.23 -20.14
C ILE A 210 -5.23 -7.81 -18.74
N ILE A 211 -5.15 -6.93 -17.74
CA ILE A 211 -5.17 -7.33 -16.34
C ILE A 211 -6.44 -6.77 -15.70
N PRO A 212 -7.20 -7.58 -14.95
CA PRO A 212 -8.41 -7.11 -14.29
C PRO A 212 -8.09 -5.95 -13.34
N ASN A 213 -8.90 -4.89 -13.43
CA ASN A 213 -8.88 -3.81 -12.48
C ASN A 213 -9.93 -4.06 -11.38
N VAL A 214 -9.61 -3.67 -10.16
CA VAL A 214 -10.54 -3.65 -9.04
C VAL A 214 -10.68 -2.20 -8.65
N ILE A 215 -11.84 -1.60 -8.89
CA ILE A 215 -12.02 -0.17 -8.65
C ILE A 215 -12.28 0.05 -7.17
N ASN A 216 -11.42 0.85 -6.56
CA ASN A 216 -11.55 1.39 -5.22
C ASN A 216 -11.07 2.84 -5.29
N VAL A 217 -11.95 3.80 -5.06
CA VAL A 217 -11.61 5.24 -5.01
C VAL A 217 -11.49 5.61 -3.54
N PRO A 218 -10.29 5.52 -2.94
CA PRO A 218 -10.14 5.91 -1.56
C PRO A 218 -10.30 7.43 -1.45
N ARG A 219 -11.04 7.86 -0.43
CA ARG A 219 -10.84 9.19 0.16
C ARG A 219 -9.73 9.06 1.19
N ILE A 220 -8.72 9.92 1.10
CA ILE A 220 -7.60 9.88 2.05
C ILE A 220 -8.00 10.70 3.28
N ASN A 221 -8.10 10.04 4.44
CA ASN A 221 -8.24 10.73 5.72
C ASN A 221 -6.86 11.09 6.25
N LEU A 222 -6.45 12.34 6.08
CA LEU A 222 -5.14 12.84 6.46
C LEU A 222 -4.85 12.68 7.96
N VAL A 223 -5.85 12.80 8.82
CA VAL A 223 -5.62 12.61 10.26
C VAL A 223 -5.22 11.17 10.54
N LYS A 224 -5.98 10.20 10.00
CA LYS A 224 -5.71 8.77 10.18
C LYS A 224 -4.37 8.36 9.57
N GLU A 225 -4.09 8.80 8.35
CA GLU A 225 -2.89 8.39 7.60
C GLU A 225 -1.60 9.08 8.11
N LEU A 226 -1.68 10.32 8.60
CA LEU A 226 -0.51 11.05 9.10
C LEU A 226 -0.25 10.83 10.59
N TRP A 227 -1.24 10.43 11.39
CA TRP A 227 -1.07 10.24 12.83
C TRP A 227 -0.01 9.18 13.23
N PRO A 228 0.19 8.07 12.50
CA PRO A 228 1.32 7.17 12.75
C PRO A 228 2.68 7.89 12.74
N TYR A 229 2.80 8.96 11.95
CA TYR A 229 4.02 9.77 11.77
C TYR A 229 4.00 11.09 12.56
N ARG A 230 3.08 11.24 13.52
CA ARG A 230 2.84 12.49 14.26
C ARG A 230 4.07 13.07 14.99
N ASN A 231 5.03 12.22 15.37
CA ASN A 231 6.26 12.64 16.04
C ASN A 231 7.21 13.37 15.08
N GLU A 232 7.28 12.91 13.83
CA GLU A 232 8.03 13.56 12.75
C GLU A 232 7.28 14.82 12.27
N LEU A 233 5.95 14.72 12.15
CA LEU A 233 5.06 15.81 11.71
C LEU A 233 4.58 16.70 12.86
N ARG A 234 5.47 17.01 13.81
CA ARG A 234 5.16 17.69 15.10
C ARG A 234 4.56 19.09 14.99
N THR A 235 4.68 19.73 13.82
CA THR A 235 4.20 21.09 13.54
C THR A 235 2.80 21.13 12.94
N ILE A 236 2.21 19.97 12.60
CA ILE A 236 0.84 19.89 12.09
C ILE A 236 -0.15 20.15 13.23
N ILE A 237 -1.08 21.06 12.95
CA ILE A 237 -2.17 21.48 13.84
C ILE A 237 -3.49 21.19 13.14
N LEU A 238 -4.42 20.60 13.87
CA LEU A 238 -5.80 20.40 13.47
C LEU A 238 -6.65 21.51 14.05
N SER A 239 -7.67 21.94 13.31
CA SER A 239 -8.68 22.92 13.73
C SER A 239 -10.05 22.55 13.18
N GLY A 240 -11.13 23.02 13.80
CA GLY A 240 -12.49 22.76 13.32
C GLY A 240 -13.48 22.38 14.42
N SER A 241 -14.70 22.05 14.02
CA SER A 241 -15.81 21.75 14.95
C SER A 241 -15.57 20.48 15.76
N ASP A 242 -15.06 19.41 15.15
CA ASP A 242 -14.76 18.16 15.87
C ASP A 242 -13.58 18.33 16.84
N VAL A 243 -12.57 19.11 16.45
CA VAL A 243 -11.45 19.49 17.34
C VAL A 243 -11.97 20.26 18.56
N LEU A 244 -12.94 21.16 18.38
CA LEU A 244 -13.61 21.86 19.48
C LEU A 244 -14.31 20.89 20.43
N LYS A 245 -15.08 19.93 19.88
CA LYS A 245 -15.81 18.93 20.67
C LYS A 245 -14.85 18.12 21.54
N ILE A 246 -13.71 17.67 20.97
CA ILE A 246 -12.66 16.96 21.70
C ILE A 246 -12.08 17.83 22.82
N ARG A 247 -11.76 19.10 22.52
CA ARG A 247 -11.27 20.05 23.54
C ARG A 247 -12.27 20.25 24.67
N ILE A 248 -13.55 20.41 24.34
CA ILE A 248 -14.63 20.52 25.32
C ILE A 248 -14.72 19.23 26.14
N LYS A 249 -14.65 18.04 25.52
CA LYS A 249 -14.66 16.73 26.20
C LYS A 249 -13.47 16.56 27.14
N ARG A 250 -12.26 17.06 26.82
CA ARG A 250 -11.10 17.05 27.73
C ARG A 250 -11.28 17.98 28.94
N ILE A 251 -11.97 19.11 28.75
CA ILE A 251 -12.20 20.12 29.79
C ILE A 251 -13.41 19.77 30.65
N SER A 252 -14.46 19.18 30.08
CA SER A 252 -15.75 18.95 30.75
C SER A 252 -15.67 18.09 32.02
N PRO A 253 -14.84 17.03 32.11
CA PRO A 253 -14.58 16.29 33.35
C PRO A 253 -13.92 17.14 34.44
N LYS A 254 -13.15 18.17 34.05
CA LYS A 254 -12.52 19.12 34.97
C LYS A 254 -13.44 20.27 35.38
N ARG A 255 -14.64 20.41 34.77
CA ARG A 255 -15.60 21.47 35.13
C ARG A 255 -16.32 21.07 36.42
N LYS A 256 -16.04 21.83 37.49
CA LYS A 256 -16.71 21.64 38.78
C LYS A 256 -18.18 22.04 38.68
N LYS A 257 -19.07 21.19 39.21
CA LYS A 257 -20.53 21.43 39.23
C LYS A 257 -20.86 22.61 40.15
N CYS A 258 -21.78 23.47 39.74
CA CYS A 258 -22.30 24.56 40.56
C CYS A 258 -23.80 24.39 40.78
N ILE A 259 -24.22 24.72 42.00
CA ILE A 259 -25.59 24.53 42.46
C ILE A 259 -26.12 25.88 42.93
N LYS A 260 -27.38 26.15 42.59
CA LYS A 260 -28.20 27.20 43.20
C LYS A 260 -29.04 26.58 44.30
N LEU A 261 -28.83 27.01 45.54
CA LEU A 261 -29.60 26.56 46.69
C LEU A 261 -30.91 27.34 46.82
N SER A 262 -31.95 26.67 47.29
CA SER A 262 -33.22 27.31 47.65
C SER A 262 -33.05 28.32 48.79
N GLU A 263 -34.03 29.21 48.98
CA GLU A 263 -33.98 30.15 50.11
C GLU A 263 -34.04 29.39 51.44
N GLU A 264 -34.86 28.34 51.51
CA GLU A 264 -35.04 27.48 52.69
C GLU A 264 -33.72 26.81 53.07
N GLY A 265 -33.02 26.22 52.09
CA GLY A 265 -31.70 25.61 52.32
C GLY A 265 -30.66 26.61 52.81
N ARG A 266 -30.70 27.85 52.28
CA ARG A 266 -29.79 28.92 52.71
C ARG A 266 -30.06 29.38 54.14
N GLN A 267 -31.32 29.58 54.50
CA GLN A 267 -31.71 29.97 55.86
C GLN A 267 -31.39 28.87 56.88
N LEU A 268 -31.55 27.60 56.51
CA LEU A 268 -31.18 26.46 57.36
C LEU A 268 -29.68 26.49 57.72
N LEU A 269 -28.81 26.72 56.73
CA LEU A 269 -27.36 26.81 56.96
C LEU A 269 -26.99 28.01 57.85
N ILE A 270 -27.66 29.16 57.68
CA ILE A 270 -27.46 30.34 58.53
C ILE A 270 -27.85 30.05 59.98
N LYS A 271 -29.02 29.41 60.18
CA LYS A 271 -29.55 29.05 61.50
C LYS A 271 -28.58 28.15 62.24
N ILE A 272 -28.19 27.03 61.62
CA ILE A 272 -27.29 26.04 62.23
C ILE A 272 -25.92 26.66 62.55
N ARG A 273 -25.35 27.47 61.64
CA ARG A 273 -24.08 28.14 61.93
C ARG A 273 -24.18 29.06 63.15
N LYS A 274 -25.28 29.82 63.28
CA LYS A 274 -25.51 30.72 64.41
C LYS A 274 -25.75 29.97 65.72
N GLU A 275 -26.52 28.88 65.70
CA GLU A 275 -26.75 28.01 66.86
C GLU A 275 -25.44 27.41 67.38
N LYS A 276 -24.50 27.10 66.48
CA LYS A 276 -23.13 26.68 66.84
C LYS A 276 -22.21 27.83 67.27
N GLY A 277 -22.70 29.07 67.40
CA GLY A 277 -21.92 30.23 67.82
C GLY A 277 -20.82 30.64 66.83
N LEU A 278 -20.86 30.16 65.58
CA LEU A 278 -19.79 30.38 64.62
C LEU A 278 -20.04 31.67 63.81
N SER A 279 -19.08 32.60 63.84
CA SER A 279 -19.04 33.67 62.84
C SER A 279 -18.64 33.09 61.47
N ARG A 280 -18.94 33.79 60.37
CA ARG A 280 -18.54 33.34 59.02
C ARG A 280 -17.02 33.14 58.91
N SER A 281 -16.24 34.01 59.56
CA SER A 281 -14.78 33.91 59.59
C SER A 281 -14.28 32.71 60.42
N LYS A 282 -14.93 32.42 61.55
CA LYS A 282 -14.62 31.23 62.36
C LYS A 282 -14.97 29.93 61.62
N ALA A 283 -16.16 29.86 61.02
CA ALA A 283 -16.58 28.73 60.20
C ALA A 283 -15.67 28.51 58.98
N ALA A 284 -15.28 29.60 58.30
CA ALA A 284 -14.32 29.56 57.19
C ALA A 284 -12.97 28.94 57.58
N LYS A 285 -12.41 29.35 58.73
CA LYS A 285 -11.14 28.85 59.24
C LYS A 285 -11.20 27.36 59.61
N LEU A 286 -12.30 26.91 60.21
CA LEU A 286 -12.51 25.50 60.58
C LEU A 286 -12.71 24.58 59.37
N ILE A 287 -13.42 25.06 58.35
CA ILE A 287 -13.86 24.23 57.20
C ILE A 287 -12.85 24.29 56.02
N GLY A 288 -11.93 25.27 56.03
CA GLY A 288 -10.94 25.45 54.97
C GLY A 288 -11.53 26.03 53.68
N ILE A 289 -12.49 26.96 53.81
CA ILE A 289 -13.08 27.72 52.69
C ILE A 289 -13.13 29.22 53.04
N SER A 290 -13.09 30.11 52.05
CA SER A 290 -13.04 31.55 52.35
C SER A 290 -14.36 32.08 52.98
N PRO A 291 -14.31 33.09 53.86
CA PRO A 291 -15.52 33.70 54.42
C PRO A 291 -16.47 34.27 53.36
N THR A 292 -15.91 34.76 52.24
CA THR A 292 -16.69 35.25 51.11
C THR A 292 -17.40 34.13 50.35
N THR A 293 -16.83 32.91 50.32
CA THR A 293 -17.51 31.72 49.77
C THR A 293 -18.70 31.33 50.66
N ILE A 294 -18.54 31.30 51.98
CA ILE A 294 -19.65 31.04 52.92
C ILE A 294 -20.76 32.09 52.76
N GLN A 295 -20.38 33.36 52.73
CA GLN A 295 -21.33 34.46 52.51
C GLN A 295 -22.10 34.30 51.20
N ARG A 296 -21.44 33.84 50.12
CA ARG A 296 -22.09 33.55 48.84
C ARG A 296 -23.08 32.39 48.92
N ILE A 297 -22.71 31.32 49.62
CA ILE A 297 -23.60 30.17 49.86
C ILE A 297 -24.84 30.63 50.61
N GLU A 298 -24.67 31.38 51.71
CA GLU A 298 -25.76 31.80 52.59
C GLU A 298 -26.66 32.91 52.01
N LEU A 299 -26.09 33.93 51.39
CA LEU A 299 -26.86 35.11 51.00
C LEU A 299 -27.41 35.02 49.57
N GLY A 300 -26.76 34.29 48.67
CA GLY A 300 -27.20 34.16 47.27
C GLY A 300 -27.23 35.47 46.44
N ARG A 301 -26.85 36.62 47.01
CA ARG A 301 -27.03 37.96 46.40
C ARG A 301 -26.02 38.31 45.30
N THR A 302 -24.75 37.91 45.41
CA THR A 302 -23.68 38.32 44.47
C THR A 302 -23.38 37.31 43.36
N ARG A 303 -23.63 36.01 43.57
CA ARG A 303 -23.60 34.96 42.53
C ARG A 303 -24.58 33.85 42.90
N LYS A 304 -25.65 33.67 42.11
CA LYS A 304 -26.74 32.70 42.36
C LYS A 304 -26.29 31.22 42.33
N PHE A 305 -25.11 30.91 41.78
CA PHE A 305 -24.56 29.56 41.65
C PHE A 305 -23.21 29.46 42.37
N VAL A 306 -23.05 28.44 43.23
CA VAL A 306 -21.80 28.17 43.97
C VAL A 306 -21.32 26.76 43.68
N ARG A 307 -20.01 26.52 43.67
CA ARG A 307 -19.46 25.18 43.40
C ARG A 307 -19.92 24.18 44.45
N GLU A 308 -20.35 23.01 43.98
CA GLU A 308 -20.84 21.91 44.79
C GLU A 308 -19.80 21.47 45.82
N ASP A 309 -18.51 21.43 45.46
CA ASP A 309 -17.46 21.01 46.39
C ASP A 309 -17.31 21.95 47.60
N TYR A 310 -17.57 23.25 47.44
CA TYR A 310 -17.60 24.18 48.57
C TYR A 310 -18.89 24.09 49.38
N ILE A 311 -20.04 23.83 48.73
CA ILE A 311 -21.30 23.62 49.44
C ILE A 311 -21.20 22.36 50.30
N ARG A 312 -20.74 21.24 49.73
CA ARG A 312 -20.55 19.97 50.44
C ARG A 312 -19.65 20.13 51.66
N LYS A 313 -18.47 20.77 51.49
CA LYS A 313 -17.56 21.07 52.60
C LYS A 313 -18.23 21.91 53.69
N TYR A 314 -19.01 22.91 53.32
CA TYR A 314 -19.70 23.76 54.28
C TYR A 314 -20.80 23.02 55.05
N VAL A 315 -21.63 22.27 54.33
CA VAL A 315 -22.72 21.45 54.90
C VAL A 315 -22.17 20.39 55.86
N GLN A 316 -21.14 19.65 55.43
CA GLN A 316 -20.44 18.66 56.27
C GLN A 316 -19.76 19.32 57.47
N GLY A 317 -19.11 20.46 57.29
CA GLY A 317 -18.48 21.22 58.37
C GLY A 317 -19.46 21.77 59.40
N LEU A 318 -20.73 21.93 59.02
CA LEU A 318 -21.83 22.23 59.94
C LEU A 318 -22.47 20.97 60.55
N GLY A 319 -22.01 19.77 60.20
CA GLY A 319 -22.46 18.49 60.77
C GLY A 319 -23.72 17.92 60.12
N LEU A 320 -24.05 18.32 58.88
CA LEU A 320 -25.17 17.79 58.11
C LEU A 320 -24.67 16.82 57.03
N ASP A 321 -25.52 15.88 56.61
CA ASP A 321 -25.28 15.07 55.42
C ASP A 321 -25.43 15.92 54.15
N ALA A 322 -24.37 15.96 53.34
CA ALA A 322 -24.35 16.82 52.16
C ALA A 322 -25.17 16.28 50.99
N ASP A 323 -25.33 14.96 50.86
CA ASP A 323 -26.11 14.35 49.78
C ASP A 323 -27.60 14.53 50.04
N GLU A 324 -28.06 14.29 51.27
CA GLU A 324 -29.44 14.53 51.68
C GLU A 324 -29.82 16.01 51.58
N PHE A 325 -28.92 16.89 52.04
CA PHE A 325 -29.13 18.33 51.94
C PHE A 325 -29.24 18.81 50.48
N LEU A 326 -28.33 18.37 49.61
CA LEU A 326 -28.36 18.78 48.20
C LEU A 326 -29.57 18.20 47.47
N LYS A 327 -29.99 16.97 47.78
CA LYS A 327 -31.19 16.36 47.21
C LYS A 327 -32.46 17.17 47.53
N LYS A 328 -32.52 17.76 48.72
CA LYS A 328 -33.69 18.51 49.20
C LYS A 328 -33.69 19.99 48.77
N PHE A 329 -32.52 20.62 48.68
CA PHE A 329 -32.43 22.09 48.56
C PHE A 329 -31.70 22.60 47.31
N ALA A 330 -31.22 21.74 46.42
CA ALA A 330 -30.68 22.15 45.13
C ALA A 330 -31.82 22.45 44.13
N LEU A 331 -31.92 23.69 43.66
CA LEU A 331 -32.97 24.11 42.72
C LEU A 331 -32.56 23.98 41.24
N GLU A 332 -31.32 24.35 40.94
CA GLU A 332 -30.80 24.32 39.57
C GLU A 332 -29.34 23.92 39.58
N GLU A 333 -28.98 23.01 38.67
CA GLU A 333 -27.62 22.61 38.41
C GLU A 333 -27.10 23.33 37.16
N LYS A 334 -26.00 24.07 37.32
CA LYS A 334 -25.21 24.53 36.18
C LYS A 334 -23.79 24.05 36.36
N ARG A 335 -23.20 23.45 35.34
CA ARG A 335 -21.74 23.26 35.35
C ARG A 335 -21.11 24.64 35.36
N PHE A 336 -20.15 24.88 36.27
CA PHE A 336 -19.45 26.16 36.30
C PHE A 336 -18.77 26.35 34.95
N ASN A 337 -19.33 27.22 34.12
CA ASN A 337 -18.56 27.89 33.09
C ASN A 337 -17.66 28.82 33.88
N GLY A 338 -16.46 28.35 34.20
CA GLY A 338 -15.39 29.24 34.61
C GLY A 338 -15.29 30.32 33.54
N ARG A 339 -16.02 31.43 33.75
CA ARG A 339 -15.58 32.73 33.26
C ARG A 339 -14.14 32.77 33.76
N TRP A 340 -13.19 32.84 32.83
CA TRP A 340 -11.74 32.81 33.09
C TRP A 340 -11.07 31.43 33.19
N ILE A 341 -11.38 30.48 32.29
CA ILE A 341 -10.29 29.66 31.71
C ILE A 341 -10.04 30.23 30.30
N ASP A 342 -9.34 31.36 30.31
CA ASP A 342 -8.42 31.87 29.27
C ASP A 342 -8.91 32.57 28.00
N GLY A 343 -10.18 32.86 27.74
CA GLY A 343 -10.55 33.68 26.56
C GLY A 343 -10.06 33.14 25.19
N ARG A 344 -9.49 31.94 25.17
CA ARG A 344 -8.93 31.22 24.02
C ARG A 344 -8.96 29.74 24.41
N THR A 345 -10.13 29.11 24.34
CA THR A 345 -10.12 27.69 23.97
C THR A 345 -9.54 27.66 22.57
N LEU A 346 -8.21 27.48 22.46
CA LEU A 346 -7.57 27.34 21.17
C LEU A 346 -8.31 26.21 20.46
N ASN A 347 -8.98 26.56 19.37
CA ASN A 347 -9.83 25.67 18.59
C ASN A 347 -8.99 24.71 17.73
N THR A 348 -7.88 24.29 18.32
CA THR A 348 -6.74 23.67 17.68
C THR A 348 -6.12 22.62 18.59
N ILE A 349 -5.69 21.50 18.02
CA ILE A 349 -4.92 20.45 18.69
C ILE A 349 -3.75 20.07 17.76
N LYS A 350 -2.55 19.83 18.28
CA LYS A 350 -1.46 19.31 17.44
C LYS A 350 -1.73 17.84 17.11
N LEU A 351 -1.37 17.41 15.91
CA LEU A 351 -1.53 16.01 15.49
C LEU A 351 -0.89 15.02 16.48
N LYS A 352 0.27 15.38 17.04
CA LYS A 352 0.99 14.59 18.04
C LYS A 352 0.30 14.46 19.40
N ASP A 353 -0.60 15.38 19.73
CA ASP A 353 -1.27 15.44 21.04
C ASP A 353 -2.64 14.73 21.03
N LEU A 354 -3.02 14.09 19.92
CA LEU A 354 -4.25 13.30 19.79
C LEU A 354 -4.02 11.86 20.23
N THR A 355 -5.01 11.27 20.92
CA THR A 355 -5.05 9.84 21.19
C THR A 355 -5.59 9.06 19.98
N LYS A 356 -5.44 7.73 19.99
CA LYS A 356 -5.94 6.88 18.90
C LYS A 356 -7.47 6.95 18.79
N GLU A 357 -8.16 6.99 19.92
CA GLU A 357 -9.62 7.08 19.99
C GLU A 357 -10.11 8.41 19.40
N GLU A 358 -9.43 9.52 19.74
CA GLU A 358 -9.77 10.84 19.20
C GLU A 358 -9.54 10.94 17.68
N VAL A 359 -8.52 10.27 17.14
CA VAL A 359 -8.30 10.19 15.69
C VAL A 359 -9.47 9.51 14.98
N GLU A 360 -10.05 8.48 15.58
CA GLU A 360 -11.24 7.79 15.05
C GLU A 360 -12.52 8.63 15.19
N GLU A 361 -12.62 9.48 16.23
CA GLU A 361 -13.75 10.39 16.44
C GLU A 361 -13.79 11.56 15.43
N ILE A 362 -12.62 12.00 14.91
CA ILE A 362 -12.54 13.14 13.98
C ILE A 362 -13.07 12.75 12.60
N LYS A 363 -14.19 13.36 12.21
CA LYS A 363 -14.79 13.19 10.88
C LYS A 363 -14.44 14.35 9.96
N ASP A 364 -14.55 15.57 10.47
CA ASP A 364 -14.28 16.79 9.70
C ASP A 364 -13.37 17.74 10.47
N CYS A 365 -12.25 18.10 9.85
CA CYS A 365 -11.36 19.13 10.37
C CYS A 365 -10.43 19.67 9.28
N LYS A 366 -9.67 20.71 9.64
CA LYS A 366 -8.65 21.32 8.80
C LYS A 366 -7.27 21.15 9.43
N LEU A 367 -6.29 20.74 8.64
CA LEU A 367 -4.90 20.59 9.03
C LEU A 367 -4.08 21.75 8.48
N HIS A 368 -3.17 22.30 9.28
CA HIS A 368 -2.26 23.37 8.85
C HIS A 368 -0.95 23.34 9.63
N GLY A 369 0.05 24.07 9.12
CA GLY A 369 1.30 24.29 9.85
C GLY A 369 1.15 25.32 10.98
N LYS A 370 2.02 25.24 11.99
CA LYS A 370 2.10 26.23 13.08
C LYS A 370 2.25 27.65 12.52
N GLY A 371 1.33 28.54 12.87
CA GLY A 371 1.35 29.96 12.45
C GLY A 371 0.71 30.25 11.09
N TYR A 372 0.20 29.24 10.38
CA TYR A 372 -0.37 29.40 9.03
C TYR A 372 -1.79 28.81 8.88
N PRO A 373 -2.78 29.21 9.71
CA PRO A 373 -4.16 28.69 9.61
C PRO A 373 -4.85 29.00 8.27
N GLN A 374 -4.44 30.05 7.57
CA GLN A 374 -4.96 30.41 6.25
C GLN A 374 -4.59 29.41 5.15
N ASN A 375 -3.50 28.65 5.33
CA ASN A 375 -3.03 27.62 4.38
C ASN A 375 -3.51 26.22 4.77
N SER A 376 -4.71 26.14 5.36
CA SER A 376 -5.26 24.90 5.88
C SER A 376 -5.81 24.00 4.79
N ILE A 377 -5.68 22.69 4.99
CA ILE A 377 -6.13 21.65 4.08
C ILE A 377 -7.20 20.82 4.78
N SER A 378 -8.28 20.47 4.09
CA SER A 378 -9.29 19.56 4.64
C SER A 378 -8.68 18.21 5.01
N ASN A 379 -9.15 17.59 6.08
CA ASN A 379 -8.71 16.26 6.47
C ASN A 379 -9.10 15.16 5.47
N ILE A 380 -10.09 15.40 4.62
CA ILE A 380 -10.49 14.48 3.57
C ILE A 380 -9.96 15.00 2.24
N ILE A 381 -9.07 14.24 1.61
CA ILE A 381 -8.58 14.50 0.25
C ILE A 381 -9.26 13.52 -0.70
N GLU A 382 -9.92 14.07 -1.71
CA GLU A 382 -10.45 13.31 -2.84
C GLU A 382 -9.36 13.10 -3.88
N LEU A 383 -9.36 11.91 -4.49
CA LEU A 383 -8.45 11.61 -5.59
C LEU A 383 -9.04 12.16 -6.90
N THR A 384 -8.63 13.35 -7.27
CA THR A 384 -9.06 14.02 -8.51
C THR A 384 -8.06 13.82 -9.65
N PRO A 385 -8.47 14.03 -10.92
CA PRO A 385 -7.55 14.07 -12.06
C PRO A 385 -6.34 14.99 -11.83
N GLU A 386 -6.56 16.19 -11.28
CA GLU A 386 -5.52 17.18 -10.95
C GLU A 386 -4.53 16.61 -9.93
N PHE A 387 -5.02 15.95 -8.88
CA PHE A 387 -4.16 15.40 -7.85
C PHE A 387 -3.30 14.27 -8.44
N MET A 388 -3.88 13.42 -9.29
CA MET A 388 -3.14 12.38 -9.97
C MET A 388 -2.09 12.93 -10.95
N ARG A 389 -2.41 14.00 -11.70
CA ARG A 389 -1.41 14.71 -12.55
C ARG A 389 -0.27 15.26 -11.71
N LEU A 390 -0.56 15.90 -10.58
CA LEU A 390 0.45 16.44 -9.66
C LEU A 390 1.37 15.35 -9.09
N ILE A 391 0.82 14.20 -8.71
CA ILE A 391 1.62 13.02 -8.31
C ILE A 391 2.51 12.56 -9.47
N GLY A 392 1.98 12.54 -10.70
CA GLY A 392 2.74 12.18 -11.90
C GLY A 392 3.92 13.13 -12.16
N TYR A 393 3.68 14.44 -12.10
CA TYR A 393 4.75 15.45 -12.21
C TYR A 393 5.79 15.30 -11.11
N TYR A 394 5.40 14.92 -9.90
CA TYR A 394 6.36 14.69 -8.82
C TYR A 394 7.22 13.46 -9.10
N ILE A 395 6.63 12.38 -9.62
CA ILE A 395 7.37 11.19 -10.02
C ILE A 395 8.39 11.53 -11.12
N ALA A 396 8.09 12.44 -12.04
CA ALA A 396 9.05 12.89 -13.05
C ALA A 396 10.09 13.86 -12.44
N GLU A 397 9.65 15.05 -12.02
CA GLU A 397 10.50 16.22 -11.75
C GLU A 397 10.56 16.65 -10.28
N GLY A 398 9.92 15.88 -9.39
CA GLY A 398 9.74 16.24 -7.98
C GLY A 398 10.86 15.81 -7.03
N ASN A 399 11.04 16.59 -5.97
CA ASN A 399 11.84 16.28 -4.79
C ASN A 399 11.26 16.87 -3.50
N LEU A 400 11.62 16.30 -2.35
CA LEU A 400 11.25 16.80 -1.01
C LEU A 400 12.41 17.57 -0.36
N GLU A 401 12.11 18.69 0.29
CA GLU A 401 13.11 19.54 0.97
C GLU A 401 12.64 20.05 2.33
N CYS A 402 13.60 20.26 3.24
CA CYS A 402 13.45 20.96 4.52
C CYS A 402 12.28 20.51 5.42
N GLU A 403 11.80 19.27 5.26
CA GLU A 403 10.67 18.68 6.01
C GLU A 403 9.32 19.43 5.88
N ASN A 404 9.18 20.30 4.88
CA ASN A 404 7.95 21.06 4.66
C ASN A 404 7.69 21.47 3.20
N ARG A 405 8.60 21.19 2.27
CA ARG A 405 8.51 21.63 0.88
C ARG A 405 8.44 20.46 -0.09
N VAL A 406 7.43 20.49 -0.94
CA VAL A 406 7.38 19.69 -2.18
C VAL A 406 7.86 20.59 -3.31
N CYS A 407 8.92 20.18 -3.99
CA CYS A 407 9.59 20.97 -5.00
C CYS A 407 9.56 20.25 -6.35
N PHE A 408 9.54 21.03 -7.43
CA PHE A 408 9.66 20.56 -8.80
C PHE A 408 10.72 21.41 -9.50
N THR A 409 11.64 20.79 -10.22
CA THR A 409 12.72 21.52 -10.91
C THR A 409 12.58 21.38 -12.41
N LEU A 410 12.19 22.45 -13.09
CA LEU A 410 11.85 22.45 -14.52
C LEU A 410 12.68 23.50 -15.27
N GLY A 411 12.70 23.45 -16.58
CA GLY A 411 13.24 24.45 -17.49
C GLY A 411 12.38 25.72 -17.47
N ARG A 412 13.03 26.87 -17.62
CA ARG A 412 12.37 28.18 -17.54
C ARG A 412 11.49 28.50 -18.74
N GLU A 413 11.83 27.95 -19.90
CA GLU A 413 11.24 28.30 -21.20
C GLU A 413 10.85 27.06 -22.00
N GLY A 414 10.10 27.28 -23.09
CA GLY A 414 9.63 26.20 -23.95
C GLY A 414 8.52 25.38 -23.30
N HIS A 415 8.54 24.07 -23.54
CA HIS A 415 7.46 23.17 -23.16
C HIS A 415 7.32 22.94 -21.66
N GLU A 416 8.42 23.03 -20.91
CA GLU A 416 8.39 22.81 -19.46
C GLU A 416 7.65 23.95 -18.72
N LYS A 417 7.48 25.11 -19.37
CA LYS A 417 6.64 26.20 -18.83
C LYS A 417 5.17 25.77 -18.71
N PHE A 418 4.65 25.02 -19.67
CA PHE A 418 3.27 24.50 -19.59
C PHE A 418 3.10 23.58 -18.37
N ILE A 419 4.11 22.75 -18.08
CA ILE A 419 4.11 21.85 -16.93
C ILE A 419 4.09 22.66 -15.62
N VAL A 420 4.83 23.76 -15.56
CA VAL A 420 4.85 24.67 -14.40
C VAL A 420 3.46 25.27 -14.16
N ASP A 421 2.80 25.75 -15.22
CA ASP A 421 1.46 26.33 -15.15
C ASP A 421 0.43 25.28 -14.69
N ASP A 422 0.51 24.03 -15.19
CA ASP A 422 -0.37 22.93 -14.76
C ASP A 422 -0.07 22.46 -13.32
N ILE A 423 1.18 22.48 -12.86
CA ILE A 423 1.52 22.22 -11.44
C ILE A 423 0.89 23.27 -10.53
N ILE A 424 0.93 24.56 -10.92
CA ILE A 424 0.29 25.65 -10.18
C ILE A 424 -1.22 25.43 -10.13
N TYR A 425 -1.84 25.18 -11.28
CA TYR A 425 -3.26 24.88 -11.38
C TYR A 425 -3.66 23.68 -10.50
N CYS A 426 -2.94 22.56 -10.59
CA CYS A 426 -3.22 21.37 -9.80
C CYS A 426 -3.05 21.63 -8.30
N SER A 427 -2.02 22.37 -7.88
CA SER A 427 -1.81 22.72 -6.46
C SER A 427 -2.95 23.60 -5.91
N GLU A 428 -3.39 24.60 -6.68
CA GLU A 428 -4.50 25.46 -6.30
C GLU A 428 -5.83 24.69 -6.28
N LYS A 429 -6.08 23.82 -7.26
CA LYS A 429 -7.32 23.02 -7.31
C LYS A 429 -7.39 21.96 -6.21
N CYS A 430 -6.29 21.26 -5.94
CA CYS A 430 -6.28 20.19 -4.94
C CYS A 430 -6.22 20.70 -3.51
N PHE A 431 -5.48 21.79 -3.27
CA PHE A 431 -5.13 22.22 -1.91
C PHE A 431 -5.46 23.67 -1.61
N ASN A 432 -5.88 24.46 -2.60
CA ASN A 432 -6.00 25.92 -2.50
C ASN A 432 -4.68 26.58 -2.06
N ILE A 433 -3.55 26.01 -2.47
CA ILE A 433 -2.21 26.53 -2.19
C ILE A 433 -1.53 26.92 -3.49
N LYS A 434 -1.20 28.20 -3.61
CA LYS A 434 -0.39 28.71 -4.72
C LYS A 434 1.09 28.43 -4.48
N PRO A 435 1.78 27.71 -5.39
CA PRO A 435 3.22 27.48 -5.27
C PRO A 435 4.05 28.76 -5.44
N LYS A 436 5.22 28.81 -4.79
CA LYS A 436 6.23 29.85 -5.01
C LYS A 436 7.18 29.42 -6.13
N ILE A 437 7.58 30.36 -6.98
CA ILE A 437 8.53 30.10 -8.08
C ILE A 437 9.85 30.79 -7.77
N TYR A 438 10.94 30.03 -7.81
CA TYR A 438 12.31 30.53 -7.66
C TYR A 438 13.11 30.29 -8.94
N LYS A 439 13.92 31.26 -9.34
CA LYS A 439 14.88 31.07 -10.44
C LYS A 439 16.10 30.32 -9.89
N ILE A 440 16.59 29.34 -10.64
CA ILE A 440 17.83 28.62 -10.37
C ILE A 440 18.81 28.92 -11.52
N GLU A 441 20.10 28.66 -11.30
CA GLU A 441 21.12 28.66 -12.34
C GLU A 441 20.76 27.77 -13.54
N ARG A 442 21.41 28.03 -14.69
CA ARG A 442 21.28 27.25 -15.94
C ARG A 442 19.86 27.22 -16.53
N ASN A 443 19.17 28.35 -16.49
CA ASN A 443 17.84 28.52 -17.09
C ASN A 443 16.77 27.56 -16.55
N ARG A 444 16.87 27.18 -15.27
CA ARG A 444 15.88 26.35 -14.58
C ARG A 444 15.06 27.18 -13.59
N ILE A 445 13.88 26.70 -13.29
CA ILE A 445 12.98 27.24 -12.27
C ILE A 445 12.59 26.14 -11.29
N LYS A 446 12.36 26.57 -10.06
CA LYS A 446 11.90 25.73 -8.97
C LYS A 446 10.49 26.13 -8.58
N VAL A 447 9.54 25.22 -8.72
CA VAL A 447 8.19 25.39 -8.21
C VAL A 447 8.14 24.75 -6.82
N VAL A 448 7.78 25.52 -5.80
CA VAL A 448 7.85 25.11 -4.40
C VAL A 448 6.48 25.25 -3.74
N ILE A 449 5.93 24.14 -3.30
CA ILE A 449 4.74 24.09 -2.45
C ILE A 449 5.22 24.01 -0.99
N ASP A 450 5.13 25.14 -0.29
CA ASP A 450 5.60 25.32 1.09
C ASP A 450 4.45 25.07 2.07
N ASN A 451 4.19 23.80 2.37
CA ASN A 451 3.12 23.38 3.27
C ASN A 451 3.43 22.02 3.90
N VAL A 452 3.54 21.99 5.23
CA VAL A 452 3.89 20.76 5.99
C VAL A 452 2.86 19.64 5.86
N VAL A 453 1.58 19.95 5.63
CA VAL A 453 0.55 18.93 5.44
C VAL A 453 0.72 18.27 4.07
N ILE A 454 0.96 19.07 3.01
CA ILE A 454 1.25 18.55 1.66
C ILE A 454 2.57 17.76 1.67
N TYR A 455 3.60 18.27 2.35
CA TYR A 455 4.81 17.51 2.59
C TYR A 455 4.50 16.16 3.25
N GLY A 456 3.66 16.12 4.29
CA GLY A 456 3.22 14.89 4.94
C GLY A 456 2.52 13.92 3.98
N ILE A 457 1.67 14.42 3.09
CA ILE A 457 1.03 13.61 2.04
C ILE A 457 2.10 12.97 1.14
N PHE A 458 2.99 13.77 0.56
CA PHE A 458 3.99 13.27 -0.39
C PHE A 458 5.03 12.37 0.27
N SER A 459 5.52 12.75 1.45
CA SER A 459 6.50 11.97 2.20
C SER A 459 5.92 10.68 2.77
N LYS A 460 4.82 10.74 3.53
CA LYS A 460 4.35 9.60 4.34
C LYS A 460 3.26 8.77 3.68
N ILE A 461 2.28 9.42 3.04
CA ILE A 461 1.16 8.70 2.41
C ILE A 461 1.58 8.14 1.05
N LEU A 462 2.20 8.98 0.20
CA LEU A 462 2.71 8.57 -1.11
C LEU A 462 4.07 7.86 -1.03
N LYS A 463 4.72 7.90 0.14
CA LYS A 463 6.01 7.24 0.44
C LYS A 463 7.15 7.70 -0.48
N PHE A 464 7.24 9.00 -0.77
CA PHE A 464 8.25 9.60 -1.65
C PHE A 464 9.51 10.12 -0.94
N GLU A 465 9.82 9.66 0.27
CA GLU A 465 11.00 10.08 1.05
C GLU A 465 12.34 9.71 0.42
N ASN A 466 12.30 8.78 -0.54
CA ASN A 466 13.43 8.34 -1.33
C ASN A 466 13.98 9.47 -2.22
N LYS A 467 15.23 9.89 -1.97
CA LYS A 467 15.89 10.98 -2.71
C LYS A 467 16.39 10.57 -4.11
N ASN A 468 16.54 9.28 -4.38
CA ASN A 468 17.19 8.79 -5.59
C ASN A 468 16.20 8.42 -6.69
N SER A 469 16.54 8.70 -7.94
CA SER A 469 15.71 8.36 -9.11
C SER A 469 15.49 6.86 -9.29
N ASN A 470 16.43 6.03 -8.83
CA ASN A 470 16.38 4.56 -8.94
C ASN A 470 15.46 3.90 -7.88
N THR A 471 14.98 4.65 -6.89
CA THR A 471 14.06 4.16 -5.85
C THR A 471 12.68 4.82 -5.90
N LYS A 472 12.42 5.65 -6.93
CA LYS A 472 11.07 6.14 -7.24
C LYS A 472 10.14 4.97 -7.53
N ARG A 473 8.87 5.09 -7.15
CA ARG A 473 7.82 4.07 -7.32
C ARG A 473 6.47 4.73 -7.44
N LEU A 474 5.46 3.97 -7.86
CA LEU A 474 4.07 4.45 -7.82
C LEU A 474 3.49 4.24 -6.41
N PRO A 475 2.59 5.13 -5.93
CA PRO A 475 1.84 4.90 -4.70
C PRO A 475 1.01 3.61 -4.76
N GLU A 476 0.84 2.89 -3.65
CA GLU A 476 0.22 1.56 -3.64
C GLU A 476 -1.24 1.55 -4.12
N PHE A 477 -2.01 2.61 -3.85
CA PHE A 477 -3.44 2.68 -4.21
C PHE A 477 -3.69 2.82 -5.72
N VAL A 478 -2.67 3.13 -6.53
CA VAL A 478 -2.86 3.46 -7.95
C VAL A 478 -3.43 2.29 -8.76
N TYR A 479 -3.12 1.06 -8.36
CA TYR A 479 -3.52 -0.15 -9.09
C TYR A 479 -5.02 -0.45 -8.98
N THR A 480 -5.72 0.19 -8.04
CA THR A 480 -7.18 0.09 -7.88
C THR A 480 -7.94 1.35 -8.30
N LEU A 481 -7.25 2.32 -8.91
CA LEU A 481 -7.92 3.52 -9.39
C LEU A 481 -8.83 3.25 -10.61
N PRO A 482 -9.88 4.05 -10.81
CA PRO A 482 -10.58 4.14 -12.09
C PRO A 482 -9.62 4.45 -13.25
N PRO A 483 -9.93 4.01 -14.48
CA PRO A 483 -9.11 4.28 -15.65
C PRO A 483 -8.74 5.76 -15.85
N GLU A 484 -9.69 6.68 -15.67
CA GLU A 484 -9.47 8.12 -15.81
C GLU A 484 -8.37 8.67 -14.89
N LEU A 485 -8.36 8.26 -13.63
CA LEU A 485 -7.36 8.68 -12.65
C LEU A 485 -5.99 8.07 -12.96
N LYS A 486 -5.94 6.84 -13.50
CA LYS A 486 -4.70 6.22 -13.99
C LYS A 486 -4.14 6.95 -15.20
N LEU A 487 -4.99 7.36 -16.15
CA LEU A 487 -4.60 8.14 -17.32
C LEU A 487 -3.98 9.47 -16.90
N ASN A 488 -4.59 10.18 -15.94
CA ASN A 488 -4.06 11.45 -15.44
C ASN A 488 -2.72 11.30 -14.69
N LEU A 489 -2.56 10.22 -13.91
CA LEU A 489 -1.26 9.91 -13.30
C LEU A 489 -0.19 9.69 -14.37
N LEU A 490 -0.47 8.83 -15.36
CA LEU A 490 0.47 8.54 -16.43
C LEU A 490 0.74 9.76 -17.31
N LYS A 491 -0.25 10.64 -17.51
CA LYS A 491 -0.11 11.93 -18.20
C LYS A 491 0.91 12.82 -17.48
N GLY A 492 0.78 13.00 -16.17
CA GLY A 492 1.75 13.80 -15.40
C GLY A 492 3.18 13.24 -15.49
N ILE A 493 3.32 11.91 -15.41
CA ILE A 493 4.63 11.25 -15.58
C ILE A 493 5.16 11.47 -17.01
N PHE A 494 4.32 11.30 -18.03
CA PHE A 494 4.71 11.38 -19.43
C PHE A 494 5.05 12.80 -19.88
N LEU A 495 4.31 13.81 -19.42
CA LEU A 495 4.58 15.19 -19.77
C LEU A 495 5.90 15.67 -19.16
N GLY A 496 6.29 15.18 -17.97
CA GLY A 496 7.58 15.48 -17.35
C GLY A 496 8.75 14.76 -18.03
N ASP A 497 8.71 13.42 -18.10
CA ASP A 497 9.88 12.59 -18.48
C ASP A 497 9.70 11.82 -19.81
N GLY A 498 8.54 11.93 -20.44
CA GLY A 498 8.18 11.16 -21.62
C GLY A 498 8.92 11.61 -22.88
N THR A 499 9.00 10.71 -23.85
CA THR A 499 9.59 11.01 -25.17
C THR A 499 8.67 10.53 -26.28
N ILE A 500 8.44 11.38 -27.28
CA ILE A 500 7.75 11.01 -28.52
C ILE A 500 8.77 10.70 -29.60
N PHE A 501 8.67 9.53 -30.22
CA PHE A 501 9.41 9.15 -31.41
C PHE A 501 8.65 9.58 -32.66
N ARG A 502 9.28 10.41 -33.49
CA ARG A 502 8.70 10.87 -34.76
C ARG A 502 8.12 9.69 -35.56
N ARG A 503 6.82 9.76 -35.88
CA ARG A 503 6.05 8.76 -36.64
C ARG A 503 6.04 7.32 -36.07
N ARG A 504 6.53 7.07 -34.85
CA ARG A 504 6.74 5.69 -34.36
C ARG A 504 6.06 5.36 -33.04
N GLY A 505 5.81 6.33 -32.16
CA GLY A 505 5.12 6.10 -30.88
C GLY A 505 5.70 6.91 -29.73
N ILE A 506 5.45 6.45 -28.51
CA ILE A 506 5.89 7.12 -27.28
C ILE A 506 6.76 6.21 -26.41
N LYS A 507 7.54 6.79 -25.50
CA LYS A 507 8.38 6.08 -24.53
C LYS A 507 8.36 6.75 -23.15
N PHE A 508 8.23 5.94 -22.11
CA PHE A 508 8.63 6.27 -20.75
C PHE A 508 10.02 5.71 -20.48
N SER A 509 10.88 6.46 -19.80
CA SER A 509 12.23 6.03 -19.42
C SER A 509 12.45 6.27 -17.93
N THR A 510 13.01 5.29 -17.21
CA THR A 510 13.35 5.46 -15.79
C THR A 510 14.50 4.55 -15.37
N THR A 511 15.24 4.95 -14.34
CA THR A 511 16.27 4.11 -13.69
C THR A 511 15.69 3.18 -12.61
N SER A 512 14.42 3.35 -12.22
CA SER A 512 13.77 2.50 -11.23
C SER A 512 13.05 1.32 -11.88
N LYS A 513 13.50 0.09 -11.57
CA LYS A 513 12.83 -1.15 -12.03
C LYS A 513 11.39 -1.21 -11.53
N GLU A 514 11.16 -0.84 -10.26
CA GLU A 514 9.84 -0.88 -9.62
C GLU A 514 8.86 0.08 -10.30
N LEU A 515 9.27 1.32 -10.55
CA LEU A 515 8.45 2.29 -11.28
C LEU A 515 8.14 1.81 -12.69
N ALA A 516 9.14 1.28 -13.41
CA ALA A 516 8.95 0.81 -14.76
C ALA A 516 7.96 -0.36 -14.84
N VAL A 517 8.08 -1.32 -13.92
CA VAL A 517 7.14 -2.43 -13.80
C VAL A 517 5.74 -1.94 -13.39
N GLY A 518 5.66 -0.98 -12.47
CA GLY A 518 4.39 -0.37 -12.06
C GLY A 518 3.65 0.31 -13.21
N ILE A 519 4.35 1.13 -14.02
CA ILE A 519 3.77 1.74 -15.22
C ILE A 519 3.31 0.67 -16.21
N SER A 520 4.11 -0.39 -16.40
CA SER A 520 3.76 -1.53 -17.26
C SER A 520 2.44 -2.19 -16.83
N TYR A 521 2.26 -2.42 -15.53
CA TYR A 521 1.01 -2.96 -15.00
C TYR A 521 -0.19 -2.02 -15.16
N LEU A 522 -0.01 -0.71 -14.96
CA LEU A 522 -1.08 0.26 -15.20
C LEU A 522 -1.51 0.28 -16.67
N LEU A 523 -0.57 0.23 -17.61
CA LEU A 523 -0.87 0.15 -19.04
C LEU A 523 -1.65 -1.14 -19.37
N LEU A 524 -1.28 -2.29 -18.81
CA LEU A 524 -2.03 -3.54 -18.99
C LEU A 524 -3.44 -3.49 -18.39
N GLN A 525 -3.64 -2.80 -17.27
CA GLN A 525 -4.98 -2.57 -16.71
C GLN A 525 -5.83 -1.61 -17.55
N LEU A 526 -5.20 -0.75 -18.36
CA LEU A 526 -5.84 0.08 -19.38
C LEU A 526 -6.00 -0.65 -20.72
N GLY A 527 -5.57 -1.91 -20.82
CA GLY A 527 -5.60 -2.68 -22.05
C GLY A 527 -4.68 -2.14 -23.15
N VAL A 528 -3.56 -1.54 -22.74
CA VAL A 528 -2.53 -0.92 -23.59
C VAL A 528 -1.30 -1.80 -23.62
N LEU A 529 -1.01 -2.35 -24.81
CA LEU A 529 0.21 -3.12 -25.01
C LEU A 529 1.42 -2.21 -25.19
N HIS A 530 2.51 -2.62 -24.58
CA HIS A 530 3.77 -1.89 -24.61
C HIS A 530 4.92 -2.88 -24.72
N SER A 531 6.06 -2.36 -25.17
CA SER A 531 7.34 -3.05 -25.10
C SER A 531 8.13 -2.62 -23.89
N PHE A 532 8.80 -3.56 -23.23
CA PHE A 532 9.68 -3.31 -22.10
C PHE A 532 11.12 -3.57 -22.54
N ARG A 533 12.05 -2.63 -22.34
CA ARG A 533 13.46 -2.80 -22.71
C ARG A 533 14.37 -2.37 -21.59
N ARG A 534 15.46 -3.12 -21.41
CA ARG A 534 16.55 -2.81 -20.49
C ARG A 534 17.77 -2.38 -21.30
N GLU A 535 18.31 -1.20 -21.01
CA GLU A 535 19.50 -0.67 -21.65
C GLU A 535 20.51 -0.20 -20.60
N LEU A 536 21.80 -0.30 -20.88
CA LEU A 536 22.84 0.30 -20.05
C LEU A 536 23.06 1.74 -20.49
N SER A 537 23.08 2.66 -19.54
CA SER A 537 23.40 4.07 -19.80
C SER A 537 24.78 4.19 -20.45
N ARG A 538 24.87 5.05 -21.48
CA ARG A 538 26.14 5.39 -22.16
C ARG A 538 27.05 6.30 -21.32
N ARG A 539 26.57 6.83 -20.19
CA ARG A 539 27.35 7.69 -19.28
C ARG A 539 28.30 6.84 -18.41
N LYS A 540 29.38 7.45 -17.88
CA LYS A 540 30.43 6.78 -17.07
C LYS A 540 29.87 5.86 -15.97
N ASN A 541 28.78 6.26 -15.32
CA ASN A 541 28.01 5.40 -14.41
C ASN A 541 27.01 4.58 -15.23
N ARG A 542 27.34 3.31 -15.50
CA ARG A 542 26.57 2.32 -16.28
C ARG A 542 25.22 1.93 -15.64
N ASN A 543 24.41 2.91 -15.24
CA ASN A 543 23.12 2.67 -14.65
C ASN A 543 22.19 2.01 -15.67
N THR A 544 21.41 1.04 -15.21
CA THR A 544 20.37 0.42 -16.03
C THR A 544 19.21 1.40 -16.23
N ILE A 545 18.79 1.58 -17.48
CA ILE A 545 17.61 2.35 -17.88
C ILE A 545 16.55 1.35 -18.35
N TYR A 546 15.34 1.50 -17.83
CA TYR A 546 14.16 0.76 -18.22
C TYR A 546 13.30 1.64 -19.12
N ASN A 547 13.03 1.15 -20.33
CA ASN A 547 12.26 1.85 -21.35
C ASN A 547 10.95 1.12 -21.60
N ILE A 548 9.83 1.83 -21.54
CA ILE A 548 8.49 1.33 -21.85
C ILE A 548 8.01 2.05 -23.10
N CYS A 549 7.94 1.37 -24.23
CA CYS A 549 7.56 1.98 -25.50
C CYS A 549 6.19 1.50 -25.97
N ILE A 550 5.36 2.42 -26.45
CA ILE A 550 4.03 2.15 -27.01
C ILE A 550 4.07 2.62 -28.46
N LEU A 551 3.94 1.68 -29.40
CA LEU A 551 4.16 1.91 -30.84
C LEU A 551 2.92 1.60 -31.70
N ARG A 552 1.97 0.85 -31.14
CA ARG A 552 0.78 0.42 -31.86
C ARG A 552 -0.21 1.57 -31.92
N LYS A 553 -0.76 1.82 -33.10
CA LYS A 553 -1.73 2.90 -33.35
C LYS A 553 -2.94 2.81 -32.40
N GLU A 554 -3.61 1.67 -32.36
CA GLU A 554 -4.77 1.42 -31.48
C GLU A 554 -4.48 1.71 -30.01
N ASP A 555 -3.28 1.33 -29.55
CA ASP A 555 -2.87 1.53 -28.17
C ASP A 555 -2.55 3.01 -27.90
N LEU A 556 -1.96 3.73 -28.86
CA LEU A 556 -1.71 5.17 -28.78
C LEU A 556 -3.01 5.98 -28.79
N GLU A 557 -4.01 5.59 -29.59
CA GLU A 557 -5.34 6.21 -29.62
C GLU A 557 -6.05 6.08 -28.28
N LYS A 558 -6.02 4.90 -27.64
CA LYS A 558 -6.60 4.68 -26.31
C LYS A 558 -6.04 5.59 -25.21
N ILE A 559 -4.80 6.05 -25.37
CA ILE A 559 -4.10 6.88 -24.39
C ILE A 559 -3.75 8.25 -24.94
N GLU A 560 -4.48 8.74 -25.94
CA GLU A 560 -4.23 10.05 -26.55
C GLU A 560 -4.09 11.15 -25.51
N ASP A 561 -4.93 11.14 -24.48
CA ASP A 561 -4.89 12.10 -23.37
C ASP A 561 -3.57 12.13 -22.58
N ILE A 562 -2.77 11.05 -22.62
CA ILE A 562 -1.45 11.01 -21.99
C ILE A 562 -0.44 11.87 -22.75
N TRP A 563 -0.49 11.85 -24.09
CA TRP A 563 0.61 12.36 -24.93
C TRP A 563 0.22 13.52 -25.84
N LYS A 564 -1.07 13.81 -26.06
CA LYS A 564 -1.53 14.86 -26.98
C LYS A 564 -1.01 16.26 -26.62
N ASP A 565 -0.87 16.54 -25.33
CA ASP A 565 -0.41 17.83 -24.81
C ASP A 565 1.13 17.91 -24.71
N HIS A 566 1.84 16.83 -25.03
CA HIS A 566 3.29 16.86 -25.09
C HIS A 566 3.74 17.75 -26.25
N TRP A 567 4.76 18.58 -26.06
CA TRP A 567 5.20 19.59 -27.04
C TRP A 567 5.53 19.04 -28.42
N ASN A 568 6.03 17.81 -28.47
CA ASN A 568 6.36 17.10 -29.70
C ASN A 568 5.22 16.23 -30.25
N SER A 569 3.98 16.39 -29.77
CA SER A 569 2.82 15.55 -30.15
C SER A 569 2.52 15.60 -31.64
N LYS A 570 2.67 16.77 -32.27
CA LYS A 570 2.52 16.95 -33.73
C LYS A 570 3.48 16.09 -34.57
N SER A 571 4.60 15.63 -33.99
CA SER A 571 5.53 14.72 -34.68
C SER A 571 5.05 13.27 -34.74
N LEU A 572 4.06 12.92 -33.92
CA LEU A 572 3.39 11.63 -33.93
C LEU A 572 2.27 11.68 -34.97
N SER A 573 2.41 10.86 -36.02
CA SER A 573 1.41 10.74 -37.08
C SER A 573 0.80 9.35 -37.00
N LEU A 574 -0.51 9.26 -36.79
CA LEU A 574 -1.26 7.99 -36.73
C LEU A 574 -1.91 7.61 -38.07
N THR A 575 -1.54 8.30 -39.14
CA THR A 575 -2.11 8.14 -40.49
C THR A 575 -1.51 6.99 -41.32
N TYR A 576 -0.55 6.24 -40.77
CA TYR A 576 0.08 5.13 -41.50
C TYR A 576 -0.81 3.87 -41.54
N LYS A 577 -0.75 3.14 -42.67
CA LYS A 577 -1.41 1.82 -42.81
C LYS A 577 -0.78 0.83 -41.83
N VAL A 578 -1.63 0.13 -41.09
CA VAL A 578 -1.21 -0.90 -40.12
C VAL A 578 -0.76 -2.14 -40.91
N HIS A 579 0.52 -2.49 -40.87
CA HIS A 579 0.95 -3.83 -41.25
C HIS A 579 0.57 -4.78 -40.10
N GLU A 580 -0.64 -5.34 -40.17
CA GLU A 580 -1.17 -6.25 -39.17
C GLU A 580 -0.41 -7.58 -39.18
N LYS A 581 0.61 -7.71 -38.33
CA LYS A 581 0.82 -9.01 -37.65
C LYS A 581 -0.05 -9.00 -36.40
N ARG A 582 -1.34 -9.30 -36.55
CA ARG A 582 -2.24 -9.53 -35.41
C ARG A 582 -1.67 -10.72 -34.63
N HIS A 583 -1.17 -10.45 -33.42
CA HIS A 583 -0.81 -11.51 -32.49
C HIS A 583 -2.08 -12.27 -32.13
N LEU A 584 -1.97 -13.59 -32.08
CA LEU A 584 -3.06 -14.45 -31.64
C LEU A 584 -3.43 -14.09 -30.19
N ARG A 585 -4.73 -14.08 -29.91
CA ARG A 585 -5.30 -13.79 -28.60
C ARG A 585 -6.23 -14.91 -28.20
N ILE A 586 -6.25 -15.21 -26.90
CA ILE A 586 -7.17 -16.17 -26.28
C ILE A 586 -7.69 -15.48 -25.02
N GLY A 587 -8.96 -15.06 -25.03
CA GLY A 587 -9.52 -14.25 -23.95
C GLY A 587 -8.68 -13.00 -23.66
N ASP A 588 -8.19 -12.89 -22.41
CA ASP A 588 -7.38 -11.78 -21.93
C ASP A 588 -5.87 -11.99 -22.16
N LEU A 589 -5.46 -13.06 -22.85
CA LEU A 589 -4.08 -13.39 -23.16
C LEU A 589 -3.70 -12.93 -24.57
N ILE A 590 -2.43 -12.58 -24.72
CA ILE A 590 -1.75 -12.41 -26.00
C ILE A 590 -0.64 -13.47 -26.10
N LEU A 591 -0.53 -14.07 -27.28
CA LEU A 591 0.49 -15.06 -27.58
C LEU A 591 1.68 -14.37 -28.25
N LEU A 592 2.82 -14.38 -27.58
CA LEU A 592 4.02 -13.70 -28.05
C LEU A 592 5.13 -14.72 -28.37
N PRO A 593 5.74 -14.67 -29.56
CA PRO A 593 6.82 -15.58 -29.88
C PRO A 593 8.07 -15.23 -29.06
N ILE A 594 8.77 -16.28 -28.60
CA ILE A 594 10.09 -16.16 -27.97
C ILE A 594 11.07 -15.63 -29.02
N LYS A 595 11.82 -14.59 -28.67
CA LYS A 595 12.89 -14.01 -29.51
C LYS A 595 14.26 -14.52 -29.13
N GLU A 596 14.51 -14.73 -27.84
CA GLU A 596 15.80 -15.12 -27.33
C GLU A 596 15.60 -15.92 -26.03
N ILE A 597 16.40 -16.97 -25.84
CA ILE A 597 16.47 -17.77 -24.62
C ILE A 597 17.93 -17.71 -24.16
N LYS A 598 18.18 -17.07 -23.03
CA LYS A 598 19.55 -16.90 -22.51
C LYS A 598 19.68 -17.56 -21.15
N LYS A 599 20.69 -18.43 -20.99
CA LYS A 599 21.08 -18.96 -19.69
C LYS A 599 21.72 -17.85 -18.85
N VAL A 600 21.28 -17.66 -17.62
CA VAL A 600 21.78 -16.64 -16.68
C VAL A 600 22.13 -17.28 -15.34
N GLU A 601 23.02 -16.64 -14.58
CA GLU A 601 23.40 -17.11 -13.26
C GLU A 601 22.22 -17.00 -12.27
N PRO A 602 22.07 -17.98 -11.34
CA PRO A 602 21.05 -18.01 -10.29
C PRO A 602 20.97 -16.76 -9.41
#